data_AF-A0A2D2LVH7-F1
#
_entry.id   AF-A0A2D2LVH7-F1
#
_cell.length_a   1.000
_cell.length_b   1.000
_cell.length_c   1.000
_cell.angle_alpha   90.00
_cell.angle_beta   90.00
_cell.angle_gamma   90.00
#
_symmetry.space_group_name_H-M   'P 1'
#
loop_
_entity.id
_entity.type
_entity.pdbx_description
1 polymer ?
#
loop_
_entity_poly.entity_id
_entity_poly.type
_entity_poly.pdbx_seq_one_letter_code
_entity_poly.pdbx_strand_id
1 'polypeptide(L)'
;MNQPLLRILLSSVLLTQLPACGFHLRGYDAPMSQHIPTTELIFNNTPEAYAVKNSLKKQLDQLSINTQDRVIDKNATTQSNTTLPASIEVKNIRLQNYQLRGILTEIRMVLSAEVSYRAIENGQPRTLTNTIQVQRSYQYDQGVVATDNPQAEQIKVWLYDNLAQRIADQYVALSLPKITKVPTATTP
;
A
#
# COMPACT_ATOMS: atom_id res chain seq x y z
N MET A 1 -60.19 -35.61 11.62
CA MET A 1 -59.68 -34.42 10.89
C MET A 1 -59.23 -33.42 11.94
N ASN A 2 -57.96 -33.13 12.25
CA ASN A 2 -56.97 -32.48 11.38
C ASN A 2 -55.54 -32.63 11.95
N GLN A 3 -54.95 -33.82 11.90
CA GLN A 3 -53.52 -34.03 12.22
C GLN A 3 -52.49 -33.51 11.20
N PRO A 4 -52.78 -33.26 9.89
CA PRO A 4 -51.75 -32.78 8.97
C PRO A 4 -51.44 -31.29 9.15
N LEU A 5 -52.37 -30.49 9.68
CA LEU A 5 -52.19 -29.05 9.89
C LEU A 5 -51.17 -28.73 10.99
N LEU A 6 -51.12 -29.54 12.05
CA LEU A 6 -50.18 -29.34 13.16
C LEU A 6 -48.72 -29.60 12.73
N ARG A 7 -48.51 -30.55 11.81
CA ARG A 7 -47.16 -30.89 11.30
C ARG A 7 -46.61 -29.85 10.33
N ILE A 8 -47.47 -29.17 9.59
CA ILE A 8 -47.08 -28.09 8.65
C ILE A 8 -46.70 -26.82 9.41
N LEU A 9 -47.35 -26.56 10.56
CA LEU A 9 -46.98 -25.43 11.43
C LEU A 9 -45.63 -25.63 12.13
N LEU A 10 -45.26 -26.86 12.49
CA LEU A 10 -43.98 -27.13 13.15
C LEU A 10 -42.75 -27.04 12.22
N SER A 11 -42.90 -27.26 10.90
CA SER A 11 -41.77 -27.17 9.96
C SER A 11 -41.46 -25.74 9.50
N SER A 12 -42.40 -24.79 9.62
CA SER A 12 -42.18 -23.39 9.23
C SER A 12 -41.42 -22.56 10.27
N VAL A 13 -41.34 -23.01 11.53
CA VAL A 13 -40.67 -22.26 12.62
C VAL A 13 -39.15 -22.49 12.64
N LEU A 14 -38.65 -23.53 11.95
CA LEU A 14 -37.22 -23.89 12.00
C LEU A 14 -36.35 -23.09 11.00
N LEU A 15 -36.94 -22.40 10.02
CA LEU A 15 -36.18 -21.59 9.05
C LEU A 15 -35.90 -20.15 9.50
N THR A 16 -36.51 -19.68 10.59
CA THR A 16 -36.24 -18.32 11.12
C THR A 16 -35.09 -18.28 12.12
N GLN A 17 -34.38 -19.39 12.31
CA GLN A 17 -33.26 -19.53 13.25
C GLN A 17 -31.90 -19.68 12.55
N LEU A 18 -31.77 -19.17 11.32
CA LEU A 18 -30.46 -18.73 10.85
C LEU A 18 -30.25 -17.33 11.44
N PRO A 19 -29.60 -17.15 12.60
CA PRO A 19 -28.93 -15.89 12.85
C PRO A 19 -27.98 -15.72 11.66
N ALA A 20 -28.37 -14.89 10.69
CA ALA A 20 -27.40 -14.26 9.84
C ALA A 20 -26.37 -13.70 10.82
N CYS A 21 -25.17 -14.28 10.87
CA CYS A 21 -24.04 -13.64 11.49
C CYS A 21 -23.93 -12.31 10.74
N GLY A 22 -24.55 -11.28 11.32
CA GLY A 22 -24.50 -9.93 10.84
C GLY A 22 -23.05 -9.57 10.91
N PHE A 23 -22.35 -9.66 9.77
CA PHE A 23 -21.11 -8.97 9.58
C PHE A 23 -21.41 -7.53 9.97
N HIS A 24 -21.07 -7.16 11.20
CA HIS A 24 -20.86 -5.78 11.54
C HIS A 24 -19.68 -5.41 10.65
N LEU A 25 -20.00 -4.82 9.48
CA LEU A 25 -19.10 -3.89 8.83
C LEU A 25 -18.54 -3.05 9.97
N ARG A 26 -17.22 -3.02 10.09
CA ARG A 26 -16.54 -2.21 11.10
C ARG A 26 -16.92 -0.76 10.80
N GLY A 27 -18.06 -0.34 11.34
CA GLY A 27 -18.61 0.98 11.23
C GLY A 27 -17.73 1.84 12.10
N TYR A 28 -16.92 2.67 11.46
CA TYR A 28 -16.40 3.83 12.13
C TYR A 28 -17.60 4.75 12.39
N ASP A 29 -17.71 5.30 13.61
CA ASP A 29 -18.80 6.22 13.98
C ASP A 29 -18.80 7.52 13.15
N ALA A 30 -17.72 7.77 12.40
CA ALA A 30 -17.62 8.76 11.35
C ALA A 30 -17.42 8.06 9.99
N PRO A 31 -18.01 8.56 8.89
CA PRO A 31 -17.68 8.04 7.57
C PRO A 31 -16.15 8.05 7.40
N MET A 32 -15.56 7.00 6.82
CA MET A 32 -14.21 7.06 6.24
C MET A 32 -14.24 7.99 5.02
N SER A 33 -14.68 9.24 5.20
CA SER A 33 -14.42 10.32 4.28
C SER A 33 -13.00 10.77 4.58
N GLN A 34 -12.05 9.99 4.08
CA GLN A 34 -10.64 10.35 4.09
C GLN A 34 -10.50 11.51 3.10
N HIS A 35 -10.63 12.75 3.57
CA HIS A 35 -10.21 13.88 2.76
C HIS A 35 -8.68 13.95 2.79
N ILE A 36 -8.04 13.06 2.02
CA ILE A 36 -6.61 13.15 1.73
C ILE A 36 -6.45 14.23 0.67
N PRO A 37 -5.72 15.33 0.96
CA PRO A 37 -5.53 16.38 -0.02
C PRO A 37 -4.71 15.86 -1.21
N THR A 38 -4.80 16.56 -2.34
CA THR A 38 -3.96 16.28 -3.50
C THR A 38 -2.49 16.18 -3.07
N THR A 39 -1.89 15.04 -3.37
CA THR A 39 -0.57 14.66 -2.86
C THR A 39 0.49 14.90 -3.94
N GLU A 40 1.54 15.64 -3.60
CA GLU A 40 2.67 15.86 -4.49
C GLU A 40 3.58 14.63 -4.52
N LEU A 41 3.88 14.09 -5.70
CA LEU A 41 4.83 13.00 -5.90
C LEU A 41 6.16 13.55 -6.38
N ILE A 42 7.19 13.35 -5.57
CA ILE A 42 8.53 13.90 -5.79
C ILE A 42 9.51 12.74 -6.03
N PHE A 43 10.01 12.66 -7.26
CA PHE A 43 10.89 11.58 -7.71
C PHE A 43 12.09 12.15 -8.49
N ASN A 44 13.17 11.37 -8.54
CA ASN A 44 14.31 11.64 -9.41
C ASN A 44 14.02 11.21 -10.87
N ASN A 45 14.83 11.70 -11.82
CA ASN A 45 14.68 11.43 -13.25
C ASN A 45 15.43 10.15 -13.69
N THR A 46 15.23 9.01 -13.00
CA THR A 46 15.82 7.71 -13.41
C THR A 46 14.74 6.75 -13.90
N PRO A 47 15.06 5.76 -14.76
CA PRO A 47 14.08 4.79 -15.25
C PRO A 47 13.35 4.02 -14.13
N GLU A 48 14.07 3.64 -13.08
CA GLU A 48 13.52 2.94 -11.92
C GLU A 48 12.58 3.85 -11.13
N ALA A 49 12.92 5.13 -10.99
CA ALA A 49 12.07 6.12 -10.35
C ALA A 49 10.75 6.32 -11.11
N TYR A 50 10.80 6.35 -12.45
CA TYR A 50 9.58 6.39 -13.27
C TYR A 50 8.73 5.14 -13.10
N ALA A 51 9.34 3.96 -13.06
CA ALA A 51 8.62 2.70 -12.86
C ALA A 51 7.91 2.67 -11.51
N VAL A 52 8.63 2.97 -10.41
CA VAL A 52 8.05 3.05 -9.07
C VAL A 52 6.98 4.15 -8.98
N LYS A 53 7.20 5.32 -9.58
CA LYS A 53 6.22 6.40 -9.62
C LYS A 53 4.93 5.97 -10.31
N ASN A 54 5.02 5.31 -11.47
CA ASN A 54 3.84 4.84 -12.20
C ASN A 54 3.06 3.80 -11.41
N SER A 55 3.75 2.83 -10.80
CA SER A 55 3.12 1.86 -9.90
C SER A 55 2.48 2.55 -8.69
N LEU A 56 3.14 3.55 -8.09
CA LEU A 56 2.59 4.30 -6.96
C LEU A 56 1.36 5.11 -7.34
N LYS A 57 1.36 5.79 -8.49
CA LYS A 57 0.18 6.51 -8.98
C LYS A 57 -1.01 5.57 -9.14
N LYS A 58 -0.79 4.38 -9.69
CA LYS A 58 -1.83 3.34 -9.78
C LYS A 58 -2.38 2.94 -8.41
N GLN A 59 -1.51 2.72 -7.42
CA GLN A 59 -1.94 2.35 -6.06
C GLN A 59 -2.73 3.48 -5.39
N LEU A 60 -2.29 4.74 -5.53
CA LEU A 60 -2.97 5.90 -4.94
C LEU A 60 -4.30 6.21 -5.64
N ASP A 61 -4.38 6.05 -6.95
CA ASP A 61 -5.61 6.19 -7.74
C ASP A 61 -6.67 5.17 -7.31
N GLN A 62 -6.26 3.91 -7.05
CA GLN A 62 -7.14 2.88 -6.49
C GLN A 62 -7.70 3.25 -5.10
N LEU A 63 -7.00 4.11 -4.37
CA LEU A 63 -7.40 4.64 -3.07
C LEU A 63 -8.13 5.99 -3.19
N SER A 64 -8.47 6.43 -4.41
CA SER A 64 -9.11 7.72 -4.71
C SER A 64 -8.28 8.94 -4.24
N ILE A 65 -6.95 8.81 -4.18
CA ILE A 65 -6.04 9.89 -3.80
C ILE A 65 -5.53 10.59 -5.06
N ASN A 66 -5.87 11.86 -5.22
CA ASN A 66 -5.37 12.67 -6.33
C ASN A 66 -3.86 12.93 -6.18
N THR A 67 -3.12 12.80 -7.28
CA THR A 67 -1.66 12.99 -7.29
C THR A 67 -1.25 14.07 -8.29
N GLN A 68 -0.23 14.85 -7.93
CA GLN A 68 0.42 15.80 -8.83
C GLN A 68 1.92 15.50 -8.89
N ASP A 69 2.47 15.41 -10.10
CA ASP A 69 3.89 15.14 -10.28
C ASP A 69 4.70 16.43 -10.11
N ARG A 70 5.76 16.36 -9.31
CA ARG A 70 6.80 17.38 -9.27
C ARG A 70 8.14 16.76 -9.64
N VAL A 71 8.73 17.29 -10.70
CA VAL A 71 10.06 16.90 -11.18
C VAL A 71 11.10 17.73 -10.43
N ILE A 72 12.06 17.07 -9.75
CA ILE A 72 13.25 17.78 -9.24
C ILE A 72 14.25 17.90 -10.40
N ASP A 73 14.11 18.93 -11.22
CA ASP A 73 15.17 19.32 -12.16
C ASP A 73 16.20 20.16 -11.42
N LYS A 74 17.49 19.87 -11.63
CA LYS A 74 18.61 20.62 -11.01
C LYS A 74 18.63 22.12 -11.41
N ASN A 75 17.90 22.49 -12.47
CA ASN A 75 17.74 23.86 -12.97
C ASN A 75 16.34 24.44 -12.74
N ALA A 76 15.41 23.69 -12.12
CA ALA A 76 14.09 24.23 -11.81
C ALA A 76 14.21 25.17 -10.60
N THR A 77 14.23 26.48 -10.87
CA THR A 77 13.73 27.48 -9.92
C THR A 77 12.41 26.97 -9.37
N THR A 78 12.32 26.92 -8.04
CA THR A 78 11.17 26.55 -7.20
C THR A 78 9.82 26.94 -7.80
N GLN A 79 9.28 26.13 -8.70
CA GLN A 79 7.93 26.27 -9.20
C GLN A 79 7.06 25.24 -8.49
N SER A 80 6.64 25.59 -7.29
CA SER A 80 5.39 25.08 -6.71
C SER A 80 4.75 26.27 -6.01
N ASN A 81 4.13 27.16 -6.80
CA ASN A 81 3.29 28.26 -6.30
C ASN A 81 1.94 27.72 -5.84
N THR A 82 1.97 26.73 -4.95
CA THR A 82 0.86 26.28 -4.13
C THR A 82 1.48 25.33 -3.11
N THR A 83 1.53 25.76 -1.86
CA THR A 83 1.98 24.97 -0.72
C THR A 83 1.05 23.77 -0.56
N LEU A 84 1.25 22.71 -1.36
CA LEU A 84 0.48 21.48 -1.21
C LEU A 84 0.74 20.95 0.21
N PRO A 85 -0.30 20.63 0.98
CA PRO A 85 -0.15 20.25 2.38
C PRO A 85 0.50 18.87 2.54
N ALA A 86 0.41 18.01 1.51
CA ALA A 86 0.92 16.65 1.56
C ALA A 86 1.80 16.29 0.37
N SER A 87 2.88 15.55 0.65
CA SER A 87 3.83 15.10 -0.37
C SER A 87 4.44 13.73 -0.01
N ILE A 88 4.78 12.97 -1.04
CA ILE A 88 5.55 11.73 -0.95
C ILE A 88 6.80 11.93 -1.78
N GLU A 89 7.94 11.97 -1.12
CA GLU A 89 9.25 12.04 -1.76
C GLU A 89 9.94 10.69 -1.71
N VAL A 90 10.39 10.18 -2.86
CA VAL A 90 11.08 8.90 -2.98
C VAL A 90 12.45 9.13 -3.59
N LYS A 91 13.49 8.75 -2.84
CA LYS A 91 14.91 8.92 -3.20
C LYS A 91 15.66 7.61 -3.06
N ASN A 92 16.89 7.61 -3.59
CA ASN A 92 17.85 6.52 -3.39
C ASN A 92 17.29 5.13 -3.73
N ILE A 93 16.55 5.03 -4.83
CA ILE A 93 16.04 3.75 -5.33
C ILE A 93 17.24 2.90 -5.80
N ARG A 94 17.38 1.71 -5.23
CA ARG A 94 18.49 0.78 -5.49
C ARG A 94 17.96 -0.64 -5.62
N LEU A 95 18.25 -1.26 -6.76
CA LEU A 95 18.06 -2.69 -7.00
C LEU A 95 19.39 -3.41 -6.79
N GLN A 96 19.40 -4.42 -5.91
CA GLN A 96 20.56 -5.24 -5.59
C GLN A 96 20.24 -6.70 -5.85
N ASN A 97 21.16 -7.42 -6.49
CA ASN A 97 21.02 -8.84 -6.77
C ASN A 97 22.09 -9.61 -6.00
N TYR A 98 21.66 -10.57 -5.19
CA TYR A 98 22.52 -11.43 -4.39
C TYR A 98 22.42 -12.85 -4.91
N GLN A 99 23.55 -13.42 -5.32
CA GLN A 99 23.65 -14.82 -5.69
C GLN A 99 23.95 -15.65 -4.44
N LEU A 100 23.11 -16.65 -4.17
CA LEU A 100 23.26 -17.58 -3.07
C LEU A 100 23.87 -18.88 -3.62
N ARG A 101 24.88 -19.42 -2.92
CA ARG A 101 25.63 -20.60 -3.38
C ARG A 101 24.86 -21.89 -3.08
N GLY A 102 24.72 -22.76 -4.07
CA GLY A 102 24.06 -24.07 -4.00
C GLY A 102 24.21 -24.86 -5.30
N ILE A 103 23.65 -26.07 -5.38
CA ILE A 103 23.61 -26.90 -6.62
C ILE A 103 22.74 -26.20 -7.69
N LEU A 104 21.66 -25.55 -7.26
CA LEU A 104 20.90 -24.57 -8.04
C LEU A 104 21.33 -23.16 -7.59
N THR A 105 21.56 -22.24 -8.53
CA THR A 105 21.92 -20.86 -8.19
C THR A 105 20.65 -20.11 -7.79
N GLU A 106 20.47 -19.79 -6.51
CA GLU A 106 19.36 -18.93 -6.10
C GLU A 106 19.77 -17.47 -6.20
N ILE A 107 18.91 -16.64 -6.80
CA ILE A 107 19.11 -15.20 -6.93
C ILE A 107 18.07 -14.50 -6.07
N ARG A 108 18.53 -13.72 -5.10
CA ARG A 108 17.71 -12.80 -4.32
C ARG A 108 17.82 -11.39 -4.88
N MET A 109 16.70 -10.85 -5.37
CA MET A 109 16.58 -9.47 -5.82
C MET A 109 15.96 -8.63 -4.70
N VAL A 110 16.59 -7.51 -4.38
CA VAL A 110 16.21 -6.60 -3.30
C VAL A 110 16.09 -5.19 -3.86
N LEU A 111 14.92 -4.60 -3.74
CA LEU A 111 14.67 -3.21 -4.09
C LEU A 111 14.49 -2.40 -2.80
N SER A 112 15.24 -1.31 -2.68
CA SER A 112 15.16 -0.39 -1.55
C SER A 112 14.98 1.05 -2.02
N ALA A 113 14.33 1.86 -1.19
CA ALA A 113 14.19 3.30 -1.39
C ALA A 113 14.07 4.02 -0.05
N GLU A 114 14.52 5.27 -0.01
CA GLU A 114 14.26 6.19 1.09
C GLU A 114 13.01 6.99 0.76
N VAL A 115 12.04 6.99 1.67
CA VAL A 115 10.72 7.58 1.45
C VAL A 115 10.43 8.56 2.57
N SER A 116 10.10 9.79 2.19
CA SER A 116 9.70 10.86 3.10
C SER A 116 8.24 11.24 2.82
N TYR A 117 7.42 11.15 3.87
CA TYR A 117 6.01 11.50 3.85
C TYR A 117 5.82 12.83 4.55
N ARG A 118 5.17 13.78 3.89
CA ARG A 118 4.62 14.97 4.52
C ARG A 118 3.11 14.85 4.52
N ALA A 119 2.49 14.89 5.69
CA ALA A 119 1.04 14.83 5.84
C ALA A 119 0.60 15.74 7.00
N ILE A 120 -0.70 16.06 7.04
CA ILE A 120 -1.28 16.76 8.19
C ILE A 120 -1.80 15.71 9.16
N GLU A 121 -1.24 15.67 10.36
CA GLU A 121 -1.70 14.82 11.46
C GLU A 121 -2.25 15.73 12.57
N ASN A 122 -3.53 15.58 12.92
CA ASN A 122 -4.20 16.41 13.94
C ASN A 122 -4.08 17.92 13.70
N GLY A 123 -4.14 18.36 12.43
CA GLY A 123 -4.02 19.77 12.05
C GLY A 123 -2.58 20.33 12.05
N GLN A 124 -1.57 19.50 12.32
CA GLN A 124 -0.16 19.90 12.28
C GLN A 124 0.59 19.16 11.16
N PRO A 125 1.47 19.82 10.39
CA PRO A 125 2.28 19.16 9.40
C PRO A 125 3.30 18.25 10.10
N ARG A 126 3.32 16.97 9.73
CA ARG A 126 4.33 16.00 10.14
C ARG A 126 5.07 15.45 8.95
N THR A 127 6.37 15.26 9.16
CA THR A 127 7.25 14.58 8.21
C THR A 127 7.73 13.27 8.83
N LEU A 128 7.58 12.16 8.11
CA LEU A 128 8.13 10.86 8.48
C LEU A 128 9.02 10.34 7.35
N THR A 129 10.26 10.01 7.68
CA THR A 129 11.20 9.42 6.72
C THR A 129 11.56 8.01 7.13
N ASN A 130 11.36 7.06 6.23
CA ASN A 130 11.69 5.65 6.43
C ASN A 130 12.35 5.05 5.19
N THR A 131 13.24 4.09 5.39
CA THR A 131 13.73 3.22 4.32
C THR A 131 12.77 2.04 4.15
N ILE A 132 12.29 1.84 2.93
CA ILE A 132 11.41 0.73 2.58
C ILE A 132 12.19 -0.23 1.70
N GLN A 133 12.06 -1.53 1.99
CA GLN A 133 12.69 -2.59 1.25
C GLN A 133 11.69 -3.68 0.92
N VAL A 134 11.76 -4.18 -0.32
CA VAL A 134 11.02 -5.35 -0.79
C VAL A 134 11.98 -6.29 -1.50
N GLN A 135 11.71 -7.58 -1.42
CA GLN A 135 12.60 -8.59 -1.99
C GLN A 135 11.83 -9.77 -2.56
N ARG A 136 12.43 -10.43 -3.54
CA ARG A 136 11.99 -11.73 -4.07
C ARG A 136 13.20 -12.59 -4.41
N SER A 137 13.07 -13.88 -4.16
CA SER A 137 14.05 -14.89 -4.55
C SER A 137 13.49 -15.75 -5.67
N TYR A 138 14.36 -16.21 -6.57
CA TYR A 138 14.05 -17.23 -7.57
C TYR A 138 15.27 -18.12 -7.81
N GLN A 139 15.02 -19.34 -8.30
CA GLN A 139 16.08 -20.26 -8.69
C GLN A 139 16.40 -20.03 -10.16
N TYR A 140 17.70 -19.91 -10.46
CA TYR A 140 18.25 -19.80 -11.79
C TYR A 140 19.02 -21.07 -12.12
N ASP A 141 18.59 -21.76 -13.17
CA ASP A 141 19.29 -22.92 -13.72
C ASP A 141 20.28 -22.46 -14.78
N GLN A 142 21.58 -22.65 -14.52
CA GLN A 142 22.65 -22.32 -15.46
C GLN A 142 22.67 -23.24 -16.69
N GLY A 143 21.96 -24.38 -16.65
CA GLY A 143 21.83 -25.33 -17.75
C GLY A 143 20.89 -24.88 -18.87
N VAL A 144 20.11 -23.81 -18.67
CA VAL A 144 19.22 -23.26 -19.69
C VAL A 144 19.99 -22.27 -20.56
N VAL A 145 20.22 -22.62 -21.83
CA VAL A 145 21.06 -21.87 -22.82
C VAL A 145 20.38 -20.59 -23.34
N ALA A 146 19.45 -20.00 -22.60
CA ALA A 146 18.85 -18.73 -22.95
C ALA A 146 19.70 -17.59 -22.39
N THR A 147 20.21 -16.72 -23.26
CA THR A 147 20.91 -15.48 -22.87
C THR A 147 19.99 -14.48 -22.18
N ASP A 148 18.69 -14.60 -22.40
CA ASP A 148 17.67 -13.72 -21.82
C ASP A 148 17.10 -14.33 -20.53
N ASN A 149 16.99 -13.53 -19.47
CA ASN A 149 16.35 -13.91 -18.21
C ASN A 149 15.01 -13.16 -18.03
N PRO A 150 13.94 -13.60 -18.73
CA PRO A 150 12.63 -12.94 -18.66
C PRO A 150 12.03 -12.99 -17.24
N GLN A 151 12.40 -14.00 -16.44
CA GLN A 151 11.94 -14.13 -15.06
C GLN A 151 12.48 -13.00 -14.18
N ALA A 152 13.75 -12.62 -14.32
CA ALA A 152 14.34 -11.50 -13.59
C ALA A 152 13.64 -10.18 -13.92
N GLU A 153 13.33 -9.95 -15.19
CA GLU A 153 12.63 -8.75 -15.66
C GLU A 153 11.20 -8.69 -15.10
N GLN A 154 10.49 -9.81 -15.09
CA GLN A 154 9.16 -9.89 -14.47
C GLN A 154 9.22 -9.64 -12.95
N ILE A 155 10.21 -10.21 -12.25
CA ILE A 155 10.40 -9.99 -10.82
C ILE A 155 10.70 -8.52 -10.53
N LYS A 156 11.49 -7.85 -11.38
CA LYS A 156 11.76 -6.42 -11.26
C LYS A 156 10.48 -5.58 -11.30
N VAL A 157 9.57 -5.87 -12.23
CA VAL A 157 8.24 -5.21 -12.29
C VAL A 157 7.46 -5.44 -11.00
N TRP A 158 7.42 -6.69 -10.51
CA TRP A 158 6.75 -6.98 -9.23
C TRP A 158 7.39 -6.27 -8.05
N LEU A 159 8.71 -6.10 -8.01
CA LEU A 159 9.36 -5.36 -6.94
C LEU A 159 8.95 -3.88 -6.95
N TYR A 160 8.79 -3.27 -8.13
CA TYR A 160 8.26 -1.89 -8.23
C TYR A 160 6.83 -1.79 -7.69
N ASP A 161 5.96 -2.74 -8.07
CA ASP A 161 4.58 -2.79 -7.58
C ASP A 161 4.50 -3.00 -6.06
N ASN A 162 5.30 -3.92 -5.52
CA ASN A 162 5.34 -4.19 -4.07
C ASN A 162 5.88 -2.99 -3.28
N LEU A 163 6.91 -2.30 -3.80
CA LEU A 163 7.43 -1.09 -3.17
C LEU A 163 6.38 0.02 -3.17
N ALA A 164 5.73 0.25 -4.31
CA ALA A 164 4.65 1.23 -4.45
C ALA A 164 3.48 0.94 -3.50
N GLN A 165 3.06 -0.32 -3.39
CA GLN A 165 2.00 -0.73 -2.46
C GLN A 165 2.40 -0.40 -1.02
N ARG A 166 3.61 -0.79 -0.59
CA ARG A 166 4.07 -0.51 0.77
C ARG A 166 4.21 0.99 1.05
N ILE A 167 4.56 1.79 0.05
CA ILE A 167 4.59 3.25 0.16
C ILE A 167 3.18 3.81 0.38
N ALA A 168 2.21 3.38 -0.42
CA ALA A 168 0.82 3.81 -0.32
C ALA A 168 0.19 3.40 1.01
N ASP A 169 0.41 2.16 1.46
CA ASP A 169 -0.08 1.65 2.74
C ASP A 169 0.44 2.50 3.92
N GLN A 170 1.74 2.81 3.94
CA GLN A 170 2.32 3.67 4.96
C GLN A 170 1.75 5.08 4.90
N TYR A 171 1.57 5.65 3.70
CA TYR A 171 1.01 6.98 3.54
C TYR A 171 -0.43 7.08 4.05
N VAL A 172 -1.30 6.13 3.67
CA VAL A 172 -2.68 6.09 4.16
C VAL A 172 -2.71 5.89 5.67
N ALA A 173 -1.89 5.00 6.22
CA ALA A 173 -1.81 4.80 7.66
C ALA A 173 -1.44 6.08 8.43
N LEU A 174 -0.61 6.95 7.86
CA LEU A 174 -0.27 8.26 8.45
C LEU A 174 -1.42 9.27 8.35
N SER A 175 -2.26 9.17 7.32
CA SER A 175 -3.42 10.05 7.14
C SER A 175 -4.61 9.67 8.03
N LEU A 176 -4.60 8.49 8.65
CA LEU A 176 -5.67 8.03 9.53
C LEU A 176 -5.60 8.74 10.89
N PRO A 177 -6.74 9.22 11.43
CA PRO A 177 -6.78 9.76 12.78
C PRO A 177 -6.42 8.67 13.80
N LYS A 178 -5.47 8.97 14.68
CA LYS A 178 -5.12 8.06 15.78
C LYS A 178 -6.29 7.96 16.75
N ILE A 179 -6.79 6.76 16.97
CA ILE A 179 -7.75 6.50 18.04
C ILE A 179 -6.98 6.61 19.36
N THR A 180 -7.09 7.75 20.03
CA THR A 180 -6.65 7.88 21.42
C THR A 180 -7.53 6.94 22.24
N LYS A 181 -6.99 5.83 22.74
CA LYS A 181 -7.70 5.05 23.77
C LYS A 181 -7.92 5.99 24.95
N VAL A 182 -9.17 6.40 25.18
CA VAL A 182 -9.56 7.03 26.44
C VAL A 182 -9.26 5.99 27.53
N PRO A 183 -8.40 6.28 28.52
CA PRO A 183 -8.20 5.36 29.63
C PRO A 183 -9.56 5.18 30.30
N THR A 184 -10.08 3.95 30.26
CA THR A 184 -11.25 3.55 31.03
C THR A 184 -10.96 3.91 32.49
N ALA A 185 -11.70 4.86 33.03
CA ALA A 185 -11.59 5.24 34.42
C ALA A 185 -11.86 4.00 35.27
N THR A 186 -10.84 3.50 35.96
CA THR A 186 -11.01 2.54 37.05
C THR A 186 -11.68 3.31 38.19
N THR A 187 -12.99 3.16 38.31
CA THR A 187 -13.78 3.67 39.44
C THR A 187 -13.30 2.97 40.73
N PRO A 188 -13.13 3.70 41.85
CA PRO A 188 -12.64 3.15 43.12
C PRO A 188 -13.57 2.10 43.76
#